data_AF-A0A4S8L7S0-F1
#
_entry.id   AF-A0A4S8L7S0-F1
#
_cell.length_a   1.000
_cell.length_b   1.000
_cell.length_c   1.000
_cell.angle_alpha   90.00
_cell.angle_beta   90.00
_cell.angle_gamma   90.00
#
_symmetry.space_group_name_H-M   'P 1'
#
loop_
_entity.id
_entity.type
_entity.pdbx_description
1 polymer ?
#
loop_
_entity_poly.entity_id
_entity_poly.type
_entity_poly.pdbx_seq_one_letter_code
_entity_poly.pdbx_strand_id
1 'polypeptide(L)'
;MVRAQMLSELEEIIAYKQSADQPDKQATMRKTWMKRLQGCQRDVEVWQRILQVRTLVLKPEEAPQMWIKFANLCRKSERMVLAEKTIESLLSTSSTNDQGHHIRVQQSQRAPPDVVYAHLKYIWVNGAREESLQYLRQFSAQVARDLQLENEHQRSGASKQRNEHLSRLLARCYFKLGEWQKQLSPDWGSIVQDILNCYVRATRYDPEWYKAWHTWALANVDYVSLLESQSTDQGTHAPHPIVFNHAVQAIEGLFQSISLRNQDALQDMLRLLTLWFKFGSNENVSNAMAQGFAKVGLDTWLHVIPQIIARVQTPNLLIRRTIHTVLINIGKHHPQALIYPLTVASKSSSETRADAATQIMNEMRDHSLDIVQQALVVSNEIIRIAILWHEQWHEGLEEASRLYFTEKNPEGMIAVLEPLHAKLEEGPQTARETSFAQVFGRELAEAREACRRYRNRGETSELDKAWDIYYAVFKKIEKQLPLLTTLDLQYVSPILLSIRNLTLAVPGTYQSGREVITISSFAQKLTVIASKQRPRRFSLRGSDGRDYQYILKGHEDLRQDERVMQLFSLVNNLLSVDTHHEKGLHIGLSHRRRLK
;
A
#
# COMPACT_ATOMS: atom_id res chain seq x y z
N MET A 1 -35.20 -1.18 14.59
CA MET A 1 -34.66 -2.52 14.21
C MET A 1 -34.41 -3.43 15.42
N VAL A 2 -33.63 -3.02 16.42
CA VAL A 2 -33.29 -3.86 17.61
C VAL A 2 -34.52 -4.40 18.36
N ARG A 3 -35.55 -3.58 18.60
CA ARG A 3 -36.79 -4.04 19.27
C ARG A 3 -37.55 -5.11 18.50
N ALA A 4 -37.61 -5.00 17.16
CA ALA A 4 -38.25 -6.01 16.32
C ALA A 4 -37.47 -7.35 16.35
N GLN A 5 -36.14 -7.28 16.38
CA GLN A 5 -35.31 -8.46 16.59
C GLN A 5 -35.57 -9.13 17.94
N MET A 6 -35.71 -8.34 19.03
CA MET A 6 -36.01 -8.91 20.35
C MET A 6 -37.37 -9.62 20.38
N LEU A 7 -38.39 -9.09 19.71
CA LEU A 7 -39.70 -9.74 19.60
C LEU A 7 -39.61 -11.06 18.84
N SER A 8 -38.90 -11.09 17.71
CA SER A 8 -38.64 -12.33 16.96
C SER A 8 -37.84 -13.35 17.79
N GLU A 9 -36.86 -12.92 18.58
CA GLU A 9 -36.13 -13.84 19.48
C GLU A 9 -37.00 -14.38 20.62
N LEU A 10 -38.01 -13.64 21.08
CA LEU A 10 -38.98 -14.14 22.06
C LEU A 10 -39.88 -15.23 21.48
N GLU A 11 -40.32 -15.10 20.23
CA GLU A 11 -41.06 -16.17 19.54
C GLU A 11 -40.20 -17.42 19.36
N GLU A 12 -38.94 -17.24 18.95
CA GLU A 12 -37.98 -18.34 18.82
C GLU A 12 -37.66 -19.00 20.16
N ILE A 13 -37.69 -18.26 21.27
CA ILE A 13 -37.52 -18.81 22.63
C ILE A 13 -38.66 -19.77 22.99
N ILE A 14 -39.90 -19.44 22.61
CA ILE A 14 -41.05 -20.34 22.82
C ILE A 14 -40.84 -21.63 22.01
N ALA A 15 -40.47 -21.49 20.73
CA ALA A 15 -40.18 -22.63 19.87
C ALA A 15 -39.02 -23.49 20.39
N TYR A 16 -37.98 -22.88 20.96
CA TYR A 16 -36.83 -23.57 21.55
C TYR A 16 -37.23 -24.42 22.77
N LYS A 17 -38.10 -23.88 23.62
CA LYS A 17 -38.65 -24.60 24.79
C LYS A 17 -39.56 -25.75 24.37
N GLN A 18 -40.35 -25.57 23.32
CA GLN A 18 -41.21 -26.61 22.76
C GLN A 18 -40.42 -27.76 22.13
N SER A 19 -39.23 -27.48 21.58
CA SER A 19 -38.34 -28.50 20.98
C SER A 19 -37.33 -29.08 21.97
N ALA A 20 -37.70 -29.24 23.25
CA ALA A 20 -36.80 -29.77 24.29
C ALA A 20 -36.35 -31.21 24.02
N ASP A 21 -37.15 -31.95 23.27
CA ASP A 21 -36.95 -33.31 22.79
C ASP A 21 -36.00 -33.40 21.57
N GLN A 22 -35.66 -32.27 20.93
CA GLN A 22 -34.87 -32.21 19.70
C GLN A 22 -33.57 -31.41 19.87
N PRO A 23 -32.48 -32.03 20.36
CA PRO A 23 -31.23 -31.33 20.69
C PRO A 23 -30.54 -30.72 19.46
N ASP A 24 -30.67 -31.34 18.28
CA ASP A 24 -30.09 -30.83 17.03
C ASP A 24 -30.77 -29.54 16.58
N LYS A 25 -32.10 -29.46 16.73
CA LYS A 25 -32.88 -28.27 16.43
C LYS A 25 -32.48 -27.13 17.37
N GLN A 26 -32.35 -27.40 18.66
CA GLN A 26 -31.84 -26.43 19.63
C GLN A 26 -30.42 -25.95 19.29
N ALA A 27 -29.53 -26.85 18.87
CA ALA A 27 -28.17 -26.48 18.46
C ALA A 27 -28.15 -25.57 17.23
N THR A 28 -28.99 -25.83 16.23
CA THR A 28 -29.12 -24.94 15.05
C THR A 28 -29.65 -23.56 15.43
N MET A 29 -30.65 -23.48 16.32
CA MET A 29 -31.17 -22.21 16.82
C MET A 29 -30.10 -21.41 17.57
N ARG A 30 -29.29 -22.05 18.42
CA ARG A 30 -28.15 -21.39 19.10
C ARG A 30 -27.13 -20.82 18.10
N LYS A 31 -26.82 -21.56 17.02
CA LYS A 31 -25.93 -21.08 15.94
C LYS A 31 -26.53 -19.85 15.24
N THR A 32 -27.83 -19.87 14.94
CA THR A 32 -28.54 -18.74 14.35
C THR A 32 -28.53 -17.51 15.25
N TRP A 33 -28.83 -17.68 16.54
CA TRP A 33 -28.76 -16.60 17.53
C TRP A 33 -27.36 -15.99 17.65
N MET A 34 -26.33 -16.81 17.59
CA MET A 34 -24.94 -16.36 17.61
C MET A 34 -24.56 -15.61 16.32
N LYS A 35 -25.01 -16.07 15.15
CA LYS A 35 -24.80 -15.37 13.87
C LYS A 35 -25.53 -14.02 13.86
N ARG A 36 -26.77 -13.99 14.35
CA ARG A 36 -27.58 -12.76 14.43
C ARG A 36 -26.96 -11.74 15.39
N LEU A 37 -26.50 -12.17 16.56
CA LEU A 37 -25.82 -11.30 17.53
C LEU A 37 -24.55 -10.66 16.96
N GLN A 38 -23.79 -11.39 16.14
CA GLN A 38 -22.59 -10.86 15.49
C GLN A 38 -22.91 -9.81 14.41
N GLY A 39 -24.10 -9.86 13.81
CA GLY A 39 -24.58 -8.86 12.86
C GLY A 39 -25.18 -7.61 13.51
N CYS A 40 -25.45 -7.64 14.82
CA CYS A 40 -25.93 -6.47 15.55
C CYS A 40 -24.81 -5.45 15.75
N GLN A 41 -25.20 -4.17 15.91
CA GLN A 41 -24.27 -3.10 16.30
C GLN A 41 -23.50 -3.51 17.56
N ARG A 42 -22.19 -3.22 17.60
CA ARG A 42 -21.28 -3.58 18.68
C ARG A 42 -21.40 -2.60 19.86
N ASP A 43 -22.61 -2.51 20.39
CA ASP A 43 -22.94 -1.70 21.55
C ASP A 43 -23.30 -2.57 22.75
N VAL A 44 -22.85 -2.17 23.93
CA VAL A 44 -23.04 -2.93 25.17
C VAL A 44 -24.52 -3.02 25.52
N GLU A 45 -25.29 -1.94 25.36
CA GLU A 45 -26.68 -1.92 25.78
C GLU A 45 -27.55 -2.76 24.84
N VAL A 46 -27.27 -2.70 23.54
CA VAL A 46 -27.91 -3.57 22.55
C VAL A 46 -27.64 -5.04 22.86
N TRP A 47 -26.39 -5.42 23.08
CA TRP A 47 -26.03 -6.81 23.39
C TRP A 47 -26.60 -7.27 24.73
N GLN A 48 -26.59 -6.42 25.75
CA GLN A 48 -27.12 -6.73 27.07
C GLN A 48 -28.63 -7.05 26.99
N ARG A 49 -29.41 -6.22 26.29
CA ARG A 49 -30.86 -6.42 26.13
C ARG A 49 -31.17 -7.73 25.39
N ILE A 50 -30.43 -8.04 24.32
CA ILE A 50 -30.60 -9.28 23.56
C ILE A 50 -30.22 -10.50 24.40
N LEU A 51 -29.11 -10.45 25.14
CA LEU A 51 -28.68 -11.57 25.98
C LEU A 51 -29.61 -11.81 27.17
N GLN A 52 -30.19 -10.75 27.77
CA GLN A 52 -31.23 -10.88 28.81
C GLN A 52 -32.45 -11.65 28.31
N VAL A 53 -32.87 -11.44 27.06
CA VAL A 53 -33.96 -12.24 26.46
C VAL A 53 -33.56 -13.72 26.39
N ARG A 54 -32.33 -14.02 25.96
CA ARG A 54 -31.82 -15.39 25.85
C ARG A 54 -31.63 -16.10 27.21
N THR A 55 -31.40 -15.36 28.29
CA THR A 55 -31.32 -15.94 29.66
C THR A 55 -32.60 -16.62 30.13
N LEU A 56 -33.74 -16.36 29.48
CA LEU A 56 -35.02 -17.01 29.79
C LEU A 56 -35.01 -18.53 29.49
N VAL A 57 -34.03 -19.00 28.72
CA VAL A 57 -33.94 -20.39 28.27
C VAL A 57 -32.53 -20.95 28.40
N LEU A 58 -31.51 -20.14 28.15
CA LEU A 58 -30.11 -20.57 28.18
C LEU A 58 -29.44 -20.05 29.43
N LYS A 59 -28.86 -20.96 30.22
CA LYS A 59 -27.89 -20.56 31.24
C LYS A 59 -26.60 -20.08 30.59
N PRO A 60 -25.84 -19.15 31.21
CA PRO A 60 -24.56 -18.69 30.67
C PRO A 60 -23.56 -19.82 30.35
N GLU A 61 -23.62 -20.92 31.11
CA GLU A 61 -22.81 -22.13 30.96
C GLU A 61 -23.09 -22.91 29.67
N GLU A 62 -24.32 -22.89 29.17
CA GLU A 62 -24.73 -23.64 27.97
C GLU A 62 -24.29 -22.95 26.67
N ALA A 63 -23.90 -21.68 26.77
CA ALA A 63 -23.44 -20.89 25.63
C ALA A 63 -22.34 -19.87 26.02
N PRO A 64 -21.17 -20.34 26.52
CA PRO A 64 -20.13 -19.49 27.06
C PRO A 64 -19.56 -18.53 26.01
N GLN A 65 -19.54 -18.92 24.73
CA GLN A 65 -19.02 -18.10 23.64
C GLN A 65 -19.76 -16.77 23.46
N MET A 66 -21.07 -16.71 23.69
CA MET A 66 -21.86 -15.48 23.58
C MET A 66 -21.48 -14.49 24.68
N TRP A 67 -21.40 -14.99 25.92
CA TRP A 67 -21.05 -14.23 27.11
C TRP A 67 -19.58 -13.81 27.14
N ILE A 68 -18.66 -14.64 26.63
CA ILE A 68 -17.26 -14.25 26.44
C ILE A 68 -17.15 -13.09 25.45
N LYS A 69 -17.89 -13.11 24.32
CA LYS A 69 -17.88 -11.98 23.37
C LYS A 69 -18.45 -10.71 23.99
N PHE A 70 -19.52 -10.83 24.79
CA PHE A 70 -20.09 -9.71 25.54
C PHE A 70 -19.12 -9.16 26.58
N ALA A 71 -18.49 -10.00 27.41
CA ALA A 71 -17.49 -9.58 28.37
C ALA A 71 -16.31 -8.86 27.69
N ASN A 72 -15.86 -9.35 26.52
CA ASN A 72 -14.83 -8.66 25.73
C ASN A 72 -15.30 -7.32 25.17
N LEU A 73 -16.59 -7.17 24.83
CA LEU A 73 -17.18 -5.90 24.40
C LEU A 73 -17.21 -4.91 25.56
N CYS A 74 -17.72 -5.32 26.72
CA CYS A 74 -17.73 -4.52 27.95
C CYS A 74 -16.32 -4.06 28.34
N ARG A 75 -15.32 -4.95 28.22
CA ARG A 75 -13.90 -4.62 28.47
C ARG A 75 -13.37 -3.57 27.48
N LYS A 76 -13.73 -3.67 26.19
CA LYS A 76 -13.30 -2.71 25.16
C LYS A 76 -13.99 -1.35 25.28
N SER A 77 -15.21 -1.32 25.79
CA SER A 77 -15.97 -0.10 26.05
C SER A 77 -15.73 0.46 27.46
N GLU A 78 -14.68 0.00 28.15
CA GLU A 78 -14.28 0.43 29.49
C GLU A 78 -15.30 0.19 30.62
N ARG A 79 -16.33 -0.64 30.38
CA ARG A 79 -17.33 -1.04 31.39
C ARG A 79 -16.84 -2.26 32.18
N MET A 80 -15.78 -2.07 32.98
CA MET A 80 -15.05 -3.16 33.65
C MET A 80 -15.90 -3.95 34.66
N VAL A 81 -16.71 -3.28 35.48
CA VAL A 81 -17.58 -3.93 36.48
C VAL A 81 -18.56 -4.91 35.83
N LEU A 82 -19.09 -4.56 34.65
CA LEU A 82 -20.00 -5.43 33.91
C LEU A 82 -19.28 -6.62 33.27
N ALA A 83 -18.04 -6.40 32.82
CA ALA A 83 -17.18 -7.47 32.32
C ALA A 83 -16.84 -8.48 33.42
N GLU A 84 -16.51 -7.99 34.62
CA GLU A 84 -16.23 -8.81 35.80
C GLU A 84 -17.41 -9.71 36.16
N LYS A 85 -18.59 -9.12 36.40
CA LYS A 85 -19.80 -9.87 36.75
C LYS A 85 -20.15 -10.93 35.69
N THR A 86 -19.95 -10.61 34.42
CA THR A 86 -20.19 -11.55 33.32
C THR A 86 -19.20 -12.72 33.39
N ILE A 87 -17.92 -12.46 33.62
CA ILE A 87 -16.90 -13.50 33.71
C ILE A 87 -17.07 -14.34 34.98
N GLU A 88 -17.39 -13.72 36.11
CA GLU A 88 -17.70 -14.41 37.36
C GLU A 88 -18.89 -15.35 37.21
N SER A 89 -19.94 -14.94 36.48
CA SER A 89 -21.09 -15.81 36.18
C SER A 89 -20.74 -17.04 35.32
N LEU A 90 -19.60 -17.01 34.61
CA LEU A 90 -19.10 -18.13 33.82
C LEU A 90 -18.10 -19.01 34.59
N LEU A 91 -17.58 -18.53 35.73
CA LEU A 91 -16.61 -19.23 36.58
C LEU A 91 -17.26 -19.89 37.81
N SER A 92 -18.42 -19.40 38.27
CA SER A 92 -19.00 -19.68 39.58
C SER A 92 -19.68 -21.06 39.76
N THR A 93 -19.32 -22.09 39.01
CA THR A 93 -19.84 -23.46 39.20
C THR A 93 -19.18 -24.26 40.34
N SER A 94 -18.58 -23.61 41.36
CA SER A 94 -18.26 -24.30 42.62
C SER A 94 -18.17 -23.33 43.80
N SER A 95 -19.34 -23.10 44.40
CA SER A 95 -19.65 -22.80 45.81
C SER A 95 -18.79 -21.80 46.61
N THR A 96 -19.48 -20.72 46.98
CA THR A 96 -19.50 -19.97 48.27
C THR A 96 -18.23 -19.27 48.77
N ASN A 97 -18.39 -17.95 48.92
CA ASN A 97 -17.83 -17.08 49.96
C ASN A 97 -16.44 -17.43 50.48
N ASP A 98 -15.39 -16.87 49.87
CA ASP A 98 -14.32 -16.29 50.68
C ASP A 98 -13.46 -15.29 49.90
N GLN A 99 -13.11 -14.21 50.58
CA GLN A 99 -12.30 -13.11 50.05
C GLN A 99 -10.83 -13.51 50.00
N GLY A 100 -10.34 -13.94 48.82
CA GLY A 100 -8.92 -14.17 48.61
C GLY A 100 -8.53 -14.23 47.13
N HIS A 101 -7.66 -13.32 46.68
CA HIS A 101 -7.12 -13.29 45.31
C HIS A 101 -6.36 -14.57 44.93
N HIS A 102 -5.77 -15.28 45.89
CA HIS A 102 -4.97 -16.49 45.64
C HIS A 102 -5.78 -17.77 45.30
N ILE A 103 -7.05 -17.89 45.72
CA ILE A 103 -7.89 -19.09 45.48
C ILE A 103 -8.59 -19.05 44.11
N ARG A 104 -8.87 -17.84 43.59
CA ARG A 104 -9.53 -17.62 42.28
C ARG A 104 -8.78 -18.26 41.11
N VAL A 105 -7.46 -18.44 41.26
CA VAL A 105 -6.61 -19.01 40.22
C VAL A 105 -6.69 -20.54 40.17
N GLN A 106 -6.81 -21.21 41.32
CA GLN A 106 -7.06 -22.65 41.35
C GLN A 106 -8.46 -23.00 40.82
N GLN A 107 -9.47 -22.16 41.07
CA GLN A 107 -10.82 -22.33 40.50
C GLN A 107 -10.84 -22.16 38.98
N SER A 108 -9.92 -21.35 38.41
CA SER A 108 -9.76 -21.22 36.96
C SER A 108 -9.32 -22.52 36.27
N GLN A 109 -8.70 -23.47 36.99
CA GLN A 109 -8.20 -24.73 36.41
C GLN A 109 -9.32 -25.73 36.04
N ARG A 110 -10.55 -25.54 36.55
CA ARG A 110 -11.72 -26.41 36.25
C ARG A 110 -12.68 -25.82 35.23
N ALA A 111 -12.51 -24.55 34.85
CA ALA A 111 -13.38 -23.86 33.91
C ALA A 111 -12.99 -24.14 32.45
N PRO A 112 -13.91 -23.97 31.48
CA PRO A 112 -13.60 -24.12 30.07
C PRO A 112 -12.41 -23.23 29.64
N PRO A 113 -11.45 -23.74 28.85
CA PRO A 113 -10.22 -23.01 28.50
C PRO A 113 -10.44 -21.59 27.93
N ASP A 114 -11.51 -21.39 27.17
CA ASP A 114 -11.86 -20.07 26.60
C ASP A 114 -12.28 -19.04 27.66
N VAL A 115 -12.92 -19.50 28.75
CA VAL A 115 -13.36 -18.64 29.87
C VAL A 115 -12.14 -18.21 30.67
N VAL A 116 -11.22 -19.14 30.94
CA VAL A 116 -9.93 -18.86 31.62
C VAL A 116 -9.14 -17.81 30.85
N TYR A 117 -9.01 -17.98 29.53
CA TYR A 117 -8.34 -17.00 28.68
C TYR A 117 -9.06 -15.63 28.67
N ALA A 118 -10.39 -15.61 28.72
CA ALA A 118 -11.15 -14.36 28.83
C ALA A 118 -10.91 -13.66 30.18
N HIS A 119 -10.86 -14.42 31.27
CA HIS A 119 -10.57 -13.93 32.61
C HIS A 119 -9.16 -13.37 32.74
N LEU A 120 -8.15 -14.06 32.20
CA LEU A 120 -6.76 -13.57 32.19
C LEU A 120 -6.63 -12.22 31.48
N LYS A 121 -7.34 -12.01 30.37
CA LYS A 121 -7.38 -10.71 29.69
C LYS A 121 -8.06 -9.61 30.50
N TYR A 122 -9.02 -9.97 31.35
CA TYR A 122 -9.66 -9.03 32.26
C TYR A 122 -8.69 -8.61 33.37
N ILE A 123 -8.07 -9.60 34.05
CA ILE A 123 -7.08 -9.36 35.13
C ILE A 123 -5.93 -8.48 34.63
N TRP A 124 -5.42 -8.73 33.43
CA TRP A 124 -4.37 -7.91 32.81
C TRP A 124 -4.73 -6.42 32.74
N VAL A 125 -5.96 -6.12 32.33
CA VAL A 125 -6.45 -4.74 32.21
C VAL A 125 -6.75 -4.13 33.58
N ASN A 126 -7.14 -4.95 34.56
CA ASN A 126 -7.39 -4.54 35.94
C ASN A 126 -6.11 -4.19 36.73
N GLY A 127 -4.92 -4.34 36.13
CA GLY A 127 -3.65 -3.86 36.67
C GLY A 127 -2.71 -4.94 37.20
N ALA A 128 -3.18 -6.17 37.47
CA ALA A 128 -2.35 -7.29 37.93
C ALA A 128 -1.59 -7.96 36.77
N ARG A 129 -0.68 -7.21 36.14
CA ARG A 129 0.00 -7.60 34.89
C ARG A 129 1.02 -8.74 35.07
N GLU A 130 1.82 -8.71 36.13
CA GLU A 130 2.86 -9.74 36.36
C GLU A 130 2.25 -11.10 36.70
N GLU A 131 1.26 -11.11 37.60
CA GLU A 131 0.52 -12.32 37.97
C GLU A 131 -0.19 -12.93 36.76
N SER A 132 -0.92 -12.11 35.98
CA SER A 132 -1.62 -12.59 34.79
C SER A 132 -0.66 -13.15 33.74
N LEU A 133 0.56 -12.63 33.63
CA LEU A 133 1.59 -13.18 32.75
C LEU A 133 2.09 -14.56 33.22
N GLN A 134 2.38 -14.70 34.51
CA GLN A 134 2.78 -15.99 35.09
C GLN A 134 1.68 -17.05 34.92
N TYR A 135 0.43 -16.67 35.18
CA TYR A 135 -0.71 -17.57 34.98
C TYR A 135 -0.95 -17.92 33.52
N LEU A 136 -0.78 -16.97 32.60
CA LEU A 136 -0.88 -17.28 31.17
C LEU A 136 0.23 -18.24 30.72
N ARG A 137 1.45 -18.18 31.29
CA ARG A 137 2.52 -19.15 31.02
C ARG A 137 2.12 -20.54 31.49
N GLN A 138 1.66 -20.67 32.73
CA GLN A 138 1.21 -21.95 33.30
C GLN A 138 0.03 -22.53 32.50
N PHE A 139 -0.95 -21.70 32.18
CA PHE A 139 -2.12 -22.07 31.38
C PHE A 139 -1.71 -22.55 29.98
N SER A 140 -0.82 -21.83 29.29
CA SER A 140 -0.33 -22.25 27.98
C SER A 140 0.40 -23.60 28.01
N ALA A 141 1.16 -23.87 29.08
CA ALA A 141 1.84 -25.15 29.25
C ALA A 141 0.85 -26.29 29.54
N GLN A 142 -0.23 -26.03 30.29
CA GLN A 142 -1.30 -27.00 30.52
C GLN A 142 -2.03 -27.32 29.21
N VAL A 143 -2.49 -26.30 28.47
CA VAL A 143 -3.18 -26.49 27.18
C VAL A 143 -2.29 -27.20 26.17
N ALA A 144 -0.98 -26.94 26.15
CA ALA A 144 -0.03 -27.64 25.28
C ALA A 144 0.10 -29.13 25.64
N ARG A 145 0.12 -29.48 26.92
CA ARG A 145 0.11 -30.89 27.37
C ARG A 145 -1.19 -31.59 27.00
N ASP A 146 -2.32 -30.93 27.22
CA ASP A 146 -3.64 -31.47 26.88
C ASP A 146 -3.76 -31.76 25.37
N LEU A 147 -3.22 -30.87 24.53
CA LEU A 147 -3.18 -31.05 23.08
C LEU A 147 -2.26 -32.22 22.67
N GLN A 148 -1.13 -32.42 23.35
CA GLN A 148 -0.23 -33.55 23.08
C GLN A 148 -0.88 -34.90 23.45
N LEU A 149 -1.53 -34.97 24.61
CA LEU A 149 -2.24 -36.16 25.07
C LEU A 149 -3.41 -36.53 24.14
N GLU A 150 -4.16 -35.54 23.65
CA GLU A 150 -5.26 -35.76 22.69
C GLU A 150 -4.75 -36.20 21.30
N ASN A 151 -3.53 -35.82 20.90
CA ASN A 151 -2.91 -36.28 19.65
C ASN A 151 -2.47 -37.75 19.69
N GLU A 152 -2.17 -38.31 20.86
CA GLU A 152 -1.78 -39.72 21.01
C GLU A 152 -2.99 -40.67 20.95
N HIS A 153 -4.21 -40.17 21.21
CA HIS A 153 -5.44 -40.98 21.36
C HIS A 153 -6.38 -40.96 20.13
N GLN A 154 -5.90 -40.55 18.95
CA GLN A 154 -6.71 -40.31 17.73
C GLN A 154 -7.62 -41.48 17.32
N ARG A 155 -8.96 -41.35 17.49
CA ARG A 155 -9.96 -42.27 16.90
C ARG A 155 -11.30 -41.66 16.42
N SER A 156 -11.59 -40.35 16.56
CA SER A 156 -12.90 -39.79 16.13
C SER A 156 -12.85 -38.36 15.53
N GLY A 157 -13.81 -38.03 14.65
CA GLY A 157 -13.93 -36.71 14.02
C GLY A 157 -14.23 -35.56 14.99
N ALA A 158 -14.85 -35.83 16.15
CA ALA A 158 -15.09 -34.84 17.20
C ALA A 158 -13.80 -34.46 17.95
N SER A 159 -12.86 -35.40 18.11
CA SER A 159 -11.54 -35.12 18.68
C SER A 159 -10.74 -34.19 17.77
N LYS A 160 -10.83 -34.35 16.44
CA LYS A 160 -10.14 -33.45 15.49
C LYS A 160 -10.59 -31.99 15.61
N GLN A 161 -11.89 -31.73 15.70
CA GLN A 161 -12.43 -30.37 15.88
C GLN A 161 -12.01 -29.73 17.21
N ARG A 162 -11.92 -30.55 18.27
CA ARG A 162 -11.45 -30.12 19.58
C ARG A 162 -9.95 -29.79 19.56
N ASN A 163 -9.12 -30.62 18.92
CA ASN A 163 -7.68 -30.38 18.77
C ASN A 163 -7.42 -29.08 17.97
N GLU A 164 -8.15 -28.85 16.87
CA GLU A 164 -8.07 -27.60 16.10
C GLU A 164 -8.44 -26.37 16.95
N HIS A 165 -9.48 -26.48 17.77
CA HIS A 165 -9.89 -25.40 18.68
C HIS A 165 -8.84 -25.11 19.74
N LEU A 166 -8.30 -26.15 20.39
CA LEU A 166 -7.23 -26.01 21.39
C LEU A 166 -5.94 -25.46 20.77
N SER A 167 -5.58 -25.88 19.55
CA SER A 167 -4.43 -25.33 18.82
C SER A 167 -4.60 -23.83 18.56
N ARG A 168 -5.77 -23.39 18.09
CA ARG A 168 -6.08 -21.96 17.90
C ARG A 168 -6.07 -21.17 19.21
N LEU A 169 -6.57 -21.76 20.30
CA LEU A 169 -6.51 -21.13 21.62
C LEU A 169 -5.07 -20.97 22.10
N LEU A 170 -4.24 -22.01 21.94
CA LEU A 170 -2.84 -22.01 22.30
C LEU A 170 -2.05 -20.96 21.50
N ALA A 171 -2.34 -20.82 20.21
CA ALA A 171 -1.79 -19.75 19.38
C ALA A 171 -2.11 -18.35 19.95
N ARG A 172 -3.36 -18.13 20.37
CA ARG A 172 -3.79 -16.87 21.00
C ARG A 172 -3.16 -16.63 22.37
N CYS A 173 -2.89 -17.68 23.13
CA CYS A 173 -2.16 -17.60 24.40
C CYS A 173 -0.72 -17.16 24.17
N TYR A 174 0.02 -17.83 23.29
CA TYR A 174 1.40 -17.46 22.96
C TYR A 174 1.51 -16.05 22.36
N PHE A 175 0.57 -15.66 21.50
CA PHE A 175 0.49 -14.30 20.99
C PHE A 175 0.35 -13.27 22.11
N LYS A 176 -0.55 -13.51 23.08
CA LYS A 176 -0.73 -12.62 24.23
C LYS A 176 0.46 -12.62 25.16
N LEU A 177 1.13 -13.77 25.36
CA LEU A 177 2.38 -13.83 26.12
C LEU A 177 3.44 -12.90 25.52
N GLY A 178 3.65 -12.93 24.21
CA GLY A 178 4.60 -12.03 23.56
C GLY A 178 4.21 -10.55 23.68
N GLU A 179 2.92 -10.23 23.50
CA GLU A 179 2.40 -8.86 23.60
C GLU A 179 2.57 -8.31 25.02
N TRP A 180 2.26 -9.12 26.03
CA TRP A 180 2.36 -8.76 27.44
C TRP A 180 3.80 -8.63 27.91
N GLN A 181 4.70 -9.51 27.47
CA GLN A 181 6.14 -9.38 27.74
C GLN A 181 6.69 -8.08 27.15
N LYS A 182 6.34 -7.75 25.89
CA LYS A 182 6.75 -6.49 25.25
C LYS A 182 6.23 -5.25 25.99
N GLN A 183 5.04 -5.32 26.61
CA GLN A 183 4.47 -4.21 27.37
C GLN A 183 5.05 -4.03 28.78
N LEU A 184 5.53 -5.10 29.40
CA LEU A 184 6.10 -5.07 30.76
C LEU A 184 7.57 -4.66 30.76
N SER A 185 8.31 -4.98 29.70
CA SER A 185 9.74 -4.75 29.62
C SER A 185 10.06 -3.49 28.80
N PRO A 186 10.53 -2.39 29.41
CA PRO A 186 10.97 -1.21 28.66
C PRO A 186 12.20 -1.53 27.78
N ASP A 187 13.13 -2.33 28.29
CA ASP A 187 14.30 -2.84 27.55
C ASP A 187 14.01 -4.19 26.90
N TRP A 188 13.04 -4.21 25.98
CA TRP A 188 12.63 -5.43 25.27
C TRP A 188 13.79 -6.09 24.49
N GLY A 189 14.87 -5.36 24.20
CA GLY A 189 16.09 -5.80 23.50
C GLY A 189 16.78 -7.04 24.09
N SER A 190 16.71 -7.26 25.40
CA SER A 190 17.31 -8.43 26.07
C SER A 190 16.41 -9.68 26.02
N ILE A 191 15.09 -9.48 25.94
CA ILE A 191 14.06 -10.54 26.00
C ILE A 191 13.50 -10.83 24.58
N VAL A 192 14.05 -10.21 23.53
CA VAL A 192 13.54 -10.33 22.16
C VAL A 192 13.42 -11.78 21.71
N GLN A 193 14.41 -12.61 22.02
CA GLN A 193 14.39 -14.02 21.61
C GLN A 193 13.19 -14.76 22.22
N ASP A 194 12.85 -14.48 23.48
CA ASP A 194 11.69 -15.10 24.13
C ASP A 194 10.37 -14.60 23.55
N ILE A 195 10.28 -13.30 23.25
CA ILE A 195 9.11 -12.68 22.61
C ILE A 195 8.91 -13.24 21.20
N LEU A 196 9.99 -13.32 20.41
CA LEU A 196 9.96 -13.89 19.07
C LEU A 196 9.60 -15.37 19.11
N ASN A 197 10.16 -16.14 20.05
CA ASN A 197 9.79 -17.55 20.25
C ASN A 197 8.30 -17.72 20.59
N CYS A 198 7.72 -16.82 21.38
CA CYS A 198 6.28 -16.81 21.64
C CYS A 198 5.49 -16.58 20.33
N TYR A 199 5.89 -15.61 19.51
CA TYR A 199 5.20 -15.35 18.24
C TYR A 199 5.40 -16.47 17.21
N VAL A 200 6.59 -17.07 17.10
CA VAL A 200 6.84 -18.24 16.23
C VAL A 200 5.98 -19.44 16.66
N ARG A 201 5.82 -19.66 17.97
CA ARG A 201 4.91 -20.71 18.46
C ARG A 201 3.47 -20.39 18.05
N ALA A 202 3.05 -19.13 18.15
CA ALA A 202 1.72 -18.72 17.71
C ALA A 202 1.48 -19.00 16.22
N THR A 203 2.46 -18.75 15.35
CA THR A 203 2.33 -19.04 13.91
C THR A 203 2.35 -20.54 13.59
N ARG A 204 3.05 -21.35 14.39
CA ARG A 204 3.05 -22.82 14.23
C ARG A 204 1.72 -23.47 14.62
N TYR A 205 1.10 -23.00 15.70
CA TYR A 205 -0.18 -23.55 16.18
C TYR A 205 -1.39 -23.04 15.37
N ASP A 206 -1.28 -21.88 14.72
CA ASP A 206 -2.32 -21.36 13.81
C ASP A 206 -1.68 -20.74 12.55
N PRO A 207 -1.38 -21.57 11.52
CA PRO A 207 -0.72 -21.11 10.29
C PRO A 207 -1.57 -20.15 9.44
N GLU A 208 -2.89 -20.19 9.56
CA GLU A 208 -3.80 -19.33 8.77
C GLU A 208 -4.02 -17.96 9.43
N TRP A 209 -3.50 -17.75 10.64
CA TRP A 209 -3.76 -16.54 11.40
C TRP A 209 -2.86 -15.38 10.99
N TYR A 210 -3.37 -14.54 10.09
CA TYR A 210 -2.71 -13.31 9.60
C TYR A 210 -2.05 -12.47 10.70
N LYS A 211 -2.78 -12.20 11.81
CA LYS A 211 -2.28 -11.30 12.85
C LYS A 211 -1.02 -11.84 13.53
N ALA A 212 -0.90 -13.17 13.71
CA ALA A 212 0.30 -13.77 14.29
C ALA A 212 1.50 -13.59 13.37
N TRP A 213 1.37 -13.92 12.08
CA TRP A 213 2.43 -13.74 11.09
C TRP A 213 2.87 -12.28 10.97
N HIS A 214 1.89 -11.38 10.87
CA HIS A 214 2.15 -9.95 10.80
C HIS A 214 2.89 -9.45 12.04
N THR A 215 2.41 -9.73 13.25
CA THR A 215 3.08 -9.28 14.49
C THR A 215 4.47 -9.91 14.68
N TRP A 216 4.65 -11.19 14.32
CA TRP A 216 5.96 -11.82 14.34
C TRP A 216 6.94 -11.13 13.39
N ALA A 217 6.50 -10.85 12.18
CA ALA A 217 7.31 -10.14 11.20
C ALA A 217 7.67 -8.74 11.66
N LEU A 218 6.69 -7.99 12.21
CA LEU A 218 6.94 -6.65 12.75
C LEU A 218 7.91 -6.67 13.92
N ALA A 219 7.82 -7.64 14.82
CA ALA A 219 8.76 -7.76 15.93
C ALA A 219 10.20 -7.98 15.44
N ASN A 220 10.40 -8.77 14.38
CA ASN A 220 11.72 -8.91 13.76
C ASN A 220 12.19 -7.62 13.07
N VAL A 221 11.30 -6.89 12.39
CA VAL A 221 11.63 -5.59 11.78
C VAL A 221 12.06 -4.57 12.83
N ASP A 222 11.27 -4.43 13.91
CA ASP A 222 11.60 -3.54 15.02
C ASP A 222 12.97 -3.91 15.61
N TYR A 223 13.30 -5.20 15.68
CA TYR A 223 14.57 -5.67 16.26
C TYR A 223 15.75 -5.38 15.34
N VAL A 224 15.57 -5.59 14.04
CA VAL A 224 16.56 -5.18 13.03
C VAL A 224 16.85 -3.68 13.15
N SER A 225 15.81 -2.84 13.29
CA SER A 225 15.99 -1.40 13.48
C SER A 225 16.69 -1.04 14.81
N LEU A 226 16.41 -1.77 15.89
CA LEU A 226 17.11 -1.59 17.17
C LEU A 226 18.61 -1.93 17.04
N LEU A 227 18.94 -3.05 16.40
CA LEU A 227 20.33 -3.46 16.16
C LEU A 227 21.08 -2.47 15.25
N GLU A 228 20.41 -1.88 14.25
CA GLU A 228 20.97 -0.80 13.43
C GLU A 228 21.32 0.43 14.29
N SER A 229 20.42 0.84 15.19
CA SER A 229 20.68 1.98 16.08
C SER A 229 21.86 1.75 17.01
N GLN A 230 21.98 0.55 17.59
CA GLN A 230 23.07 0.19 18.50
C GLN A 230 24.42 0.08 17.77
N SER A 231 24.42 -0.40 16.54
CA SER A 231 25.66 -0.53 15.73
C SER A 231 26.20 0.83 15.30
N THR A 232 25.30 1.80 15.07
CA THR A 232 25.67 3.19 14.72
C THR A 232 26.38 3.89 15.89
N ASP A 233 25.93 3.65 17.13
CA ASP A 233 26.56 4.21 18.34
C ASP A 233 27.90 3.56 18.69
N GLN A 234 28.14 2.31 18.27
CA GLN A 234 29.37 1.56 18.58
C GLN A 234 30.48 1.71 17.52
N GLY A 235 30.29 2.52 16.47
CA GLY A 235 31.31 2.78 15.44
C GLY A 235 31.69 1.57 14.58
N THR A 236 30.93 0.46 14.65
CA THR A 236 31.16 -0.73 13.84
C THR A 236 30.33 -0.66 12.56
N HIS A 237 31.00 -0.44 11.43
CA HIS A 237 30.35 -0.27 10.12
C HIS A 237 29.81 -1.56 9.48
N ALA A 238 30.05 -2.74 10.06
CA ALA A 238 29.60 -4.01 9.52
C ALA A 238 28.32 -4.50 10.24
N PRO A 239 27.21 -4.74 9.54
CA PRO A 239 26.02 -5.33 10.14
C PRO A 239 26.36 -6.71 10.70
N HIS A 240 26.08 -6.94 11.97
CA HIS A 240 26.31 -8.24 12.59
C HIS A 240 25.53 -9.32 11.81
N PRO A 241 26.08 -10.54 11.59
CA PRO A 241 25.36 -11.66 10.95
C PRO A 241 23.94 -11.93 11.47
N ILE A 242 23.69 -11.55 12.73
CA ILE A 242 22.39 -11.65 13.42
C ILE A 242 21.33 -10.79 12.74
N VAL A 243 21.69 -9.59 12.25
CA VAL A 243 20.77 -8.68 11.56
C VAL A 243 20.20 -9.33 10.30
N PHE A 244 21.03 -10.02 9.52
CA PHE A 244 20.59 -10.71 8.31
C PHE A 244 19.65 -11.88 8.62
N ASN A 245 19.91 -12.64 9.68
CA ASN A 245 19.03 -13.74 10.09
C ASN A 245 17.63 -13.23 10.48
N HIS A 246 17.55 -12.15 11.26
CA HIS A 246 16.27 -11.55 11.63
C HIS A 246 15.59 -10.85 10.44
N ALA A 247 16.36 -10.29 9.51
CA ALA A 247 15.81 -9.74 8.27
C ALA A 247 15.17 -10.83 7.39
N VAL A 248 15.81 -12.00 7.27
CA VAL A 248 15.23 -13.16 6.56
C VAL A 248 13.94 -13.62 7.23
N GLN A 249 13.91 -13.78 8.56
CA GLN A 249 12.70 -14.15 9.30
C GLN A 249 11.58 -13.12 9.14
N ALA A 250 11.90 -11.82 9.17
CA ALA A 250 10.94 -10.75 8.92
C ALA A 250 10.35 -10.86 7.50
N ILE A 251 11.19 -11.09 6.49
CA ILE A 251 10.80 -11.23 5.09
C ILE A 251 9.86 -12.43 4.93
N GLU A 252 10.22 -13.60 5.46
CA GLU A 252 9.38 -14.80 5.41
C GLU A 252 8.02 -14.57 6.08
N GLY A 253 8.02 -13.93 7.26
CA GLY A 253 6.79 -13.60 7.99
C GLY A 253 5.89 -12.61 7.25
N LEU A 254 6.47 -11.57 6.63
CA LEU A 254 5.73 -10.62 5.79
C LEU A 254 5.13 -11.32 4.57
N PHE A 255 5.88 -12.19 3.88
CA PHE A 255 5.33 -12.92 2.75
C PHE A 255 4.14 -13.81 3.13
N GLN A 256 4.19 -14.47 4.28
CA GLN A 256 3.04 -15.22 4.79
C GLN A 256 1.87 -14.30 5.13
N SER A 257 2.11 -13.17 5.82
CA SER A 257 1.04 -12.22 6.16
C SER A 257 0.37 -11.64 4.91
N ILE A 258 1.16 -11.34 3.88
CA ILE A 258 0.68 -10.84 2.58
C ILE A 258 -0.17 -11.90 1.88
N SER A 259 0.28 -13.16 1.83
CA SER A 259 -0.47 -14.25 1.17
C SER A 259 -1.83 -14.53 1.83
N LEU A 260 -1.93 -14.32 3.14
CA LEU A 260 -3.18 -14.52 3.90
C LEU A 260 -4.14 -13.33 3.76
N ARG A 261 -3.64 -12.12 3.46
CA ARG A 261 -4.42 -10.87 3.38
C ARG A 261 -4.23 -10.18 2.03
N ASN A 262 -4.76 -10.78 0.97
CA ASN A 262 -4.58 -10.34 -0.42
C ASN A 262 -5.07 -8.90 -0.74
N GLN A 263 -5.96 -8.29 0.05
CA GLN A 263 -6.62 -7.01 -0.31
C GLN A 263 -6.07 -5.74 0.40
N ASP A 264 -5.33 -5.88 1.50
CA ASP A 264 -4.83 -4.74 2.32
C ASP A 264 -3.35 -4.86 2.68
N ALA A 265 -2.56 -5.49 1.81
CA ALA A 265 -1.17 -5.82 2.09
C ALA A 265 -0.18 -4.65 1.91
N LEU A 266 -0.63 -3.44 1.55
CA LEU A 266 0.26 -2.34 1.17
C LEU A 266 1.30 -2.00 2.25
N GLN A 267 0.91 -2.00 3.53
CA GLN A 267 1.85 -1.73 4.63
C GLN A 267 2.94 -2.80 4.71
N ASP A 268 2.56 -4.07 4.63
CA ASP A 268 3.47 -5.20 4.71
C ASP A 268 4.41 -5.23 3.49
N MET A 269 3.87 -4.92 2.31
CA MET A 269 4.65 -4.78 1.06
C MET A 269 5.67 -3.64 1.13
N LEU A 270 5.31 -2.47 1.67
CA LEU A 270 6.24 -1.35 1.80
C LEU A 270 7.37 -1.65 2.81
N ARG A 271 7.05 -2.34 3.91
CA ARG A 271 8.07 -2.82 4.86
C ARG A 271 8.99 -3.84 4.22
N LEU A 272 8.43 -4.80 3.47
CA LEU A 272 9.18 -5.79 2.71
C LEU A 272 10.16 -5.14 1.72
N LEU A 273 9.70 -4.17 0.93
CA LEU A 273 10.55 -3.42 0.01
C LEU A 273 11.66 -2.64 0.75
N THR A 274 11.37 -2.12 1.93
CA THR A 274 12.36 -1.41 2.75
C THR A 274 13.48 -2.36 3.20
N LEU A 275 13.13 -3.55 3.70
CA LEU A 275 14.12 -4.58 4.06
C LEU A 275 14.91 -5.06 2.84
N TRP A 276 14.22 -5.32 1.73
CA TRP A 276 14.85 -5.78 0.50
C TRP A 276 15.87 -4.78 -0.04
N PHE A 277 15.52 -3.49 -0.14
CA PHE A 277 16.45 -2.51 -0.69
C PHE A 277 17.58 -2.14 0.28
N LYS A 278 17.39 -2.33 1.59
CA LYS A 278 18.45 -2.12 2.60
C LYS A 278 19.42 -3.31 2.67
N PHE A 279 18.91 -4.54 2.75
CA PHE A 279 19.69 -5.74 3.06
C PHE A 279 19.82 -6.74 1.90
N GLY A 280 19.22 -6.46 0.75
CA GLY A 280 19.21 -7.34 -0.42
C GLY A 280 20.56 -7.50 -1.12
N SER A 281 21.62 -6.86 -0.61
CA SER A 281 23.00 -7.16 -1.01
C SER A 281 23.47 -8.53 -0.52
N ASN A 282 22.84 -9.09 0.52
CA ASN A 282 23.15 -10.40 1.06
C ASN A 282 22.41 -11.51 0.30
N GLU A 283 23.10 -12.60 -0.02
CA GLU A 283 22.53 -13.76 -0.73
C GLU A 283 21.37 -14.41 0.00
N ASN A 284 21.44 -14.53 1.33
CA ASN A 284 20.36 -15.14 2.13
C ASN A 284 19.05 -14.34 2.01
N VAL A 285 19.16 -13.01 2.05
CA VAL A 285 18.02 -12.10 1.88
C VAL A 285 17.49 -12.17 0.44
N SER A 286 18.37 -12.19 -0.55
CA SER A 286 17.97 -12.32 -1.97
C SER A 286 17.24 -13.65 -2.24
N ASN A 287 17.71 -14.75 -1.67
CA ASN A 287 17.08 -16.07 -1.79
C ASN A 287 15.71 -16.11 -1.11
N ALA A 288 15.58 -15.55 0.09
CA ALA A 288 14.29 -15.43 0.79
C ALA A 288 13.29 -14.58 -0.02
N MET A 289 13.76 -13.49 -0.63
CA MET A 289 12.95 -12.68 -1.53
C MET A 289 12.51 -13.47 -2.76
N ALA A 290 13.42 -14.18 -3.44
CA ALA A 290 13.10 -15.01 -4.61
C ALA A 290 12.03 -16.07 -4.31
N GLN A 291 12.15 -16.78 -3.18
CA GLN A 291 11.15 -17.76 -2.74
C GLN A 291 9.81 -17.10 -2.38
N GLY A 292 9.83 -15.93 -1.77
CA GLY A 292 8.63 -15.19 -1.41
C GLY A 292 7.87 -14.63 -2.61
N PHE A 293 8.58 -14.18 -3.66
CA PHE A 293 7.97 -13.76 -4.92
C PHE A 293 7.12 -14.86 -5.56
N ALA A 294 7.55 -16.12 -5.46
CA ALA A 294 6.80 -17.26 -5.98
C ALA A 294 5.54 -17.60 -5.14
N LYS A 295 5.49 -17.19 -3.86
CA LYS A 295 4.36 -17.47 -2.95
C LYS A 295 3.26 -16.41 -3.01
N VAL A 296 3.60 -15.16 -3.34
CA VAL A 296 2.63 -14.05 -3.39
C VAL A 296 2.15 -13.83 -4.82
N GLY A 297 0.83 -13.67 -4.98
CA GLY A 297 0.21 -13.37 -6.27
C GLY A 297 0.75 -12.08 -6.90
N LEU A 298 0.85 -12.07 -8.24
CA LEU A 298 1.38 -10.93 -9.01
C LEU A 298 0.57 -9.64 -8.80
N ASP A 299 -0.74 -9.77 -8.54
CA ASP A 299 -1.66 -8.64 -8.32
C ASP A 299 -1.23 -7.75 -7.15
N THR A 300 -0.68 -8.34 -6.09
CA THR A 300 -0.25 -7.59 -4.89
C THR A 300 0.90 -6.63 -5.21
N TRP A 301 1.73 -6.98 -6.20
CA TRP A 301 2.87 -6.17 -6.61
C TRP A 301 2.47 -4.93 -7.41
N LEU A 302 1.28 -4.91 -8.02
CA LEU A 302 0.81 -3.80 -8.86
C LEU A 302 0.79 -2.47 -8.09
N HIS A 303 0.43 -2.51 -6.80
CA HIS A 303 0.38 -1.31 -5.95
C HIS A 303 1.74 -0.69 -5.64
N VAL A 304 2.81 -1.49 -5.74
CA VAL A 304 4.18 -1.06 -5.41
C VAL A 304 5.11 -0.96 -6.62
N ILE A 305 4.58 -1.11 -7.84
CA ILE A 305 5.32 -0.87 -9.10
C ILE A 305 6.09 0.45 -9.06
N PRO A 306 5.50 1.59 -8.63
CA PRO A 306 6.24 2.85 -8.63
C PRO A 306 7.45 2.81 -7.68
N GLN A 307 7.37 2.12 -6.54
CA GLN A 307 8.47 1.96 -5.58
C GLN A 307 9.61 1.11 -6.17
N ILE A 308 9.26 0.04 -6.89
CA ILE A 308 10.24 -0.85 -7.53
C ILE A 308 10.95 -0.12 -8.67
N ILE A 309 10.20 0.55 -9.55
CA ILE A 309 10.76 1.31 -10.67
C ILE A 309 11.62 2.48 -10.19
N ALA A 310 11.34 3.07 -9.04
CA ALA A 310 12.22 4.08 -8.44
C ALA A 310 13.63 3.56 -8.13
N ARG A 311 13.81 2.25 -7.97
CA ARG A 311 15.09 1.60 -7.65
C ARG A 311 15.70 0.78 -8.79
N VAL A 312 15.18 0.90 -10.02
CA VAL A 312 15.69 0.13 -11.18
C VAL A 312 17.18 0.37 -11.46
N GLN A 313 17.69 1.56 -11.14
CA GLN A 313 19.10 1.98 -11.33
C GLN A 313 20.04 1.62 -10.16
N THR A 314 19.63 0.71 -9.25
CA THR A 314 20.43 0.37 -8.07
C THR A 314 21.79 -0.22 -8.48
N PRO A 315 22.92 0.21 -7.89
CA PRO A 315 24.25 -0.26 -8.27
C PRO A 315 24.45 -1.77 -7.99
N ASN A 316 23.85 -2.28 -6.91
CA ASN A 316 23.95 -3.69 -6.54
C ASN A 316 23.34 -4.61 -7.61
N LEU A 317 24.16 -5.52 -8.14
CA LEU A 317 23.79 -6.45 -9.21
C LEU A 317 22.73 -7.47 -8.79
N LEU A 318 22.77 -7.98 -7.54
CA LEU A 318 21.79 -8.95 -7.04
C LEU A 318 20.40 -8.34 -6.98
N ILE A 319 20.29 -7.16 -6.36
CA ILE A 319 19.01 -6.43 -6.25
C ILE A 319 18.48 -6.12 -7.65
N ARG A 320 19.32 -5.62 -8.56
CA ARG A 320 18.94 -5.29 -9.92
C ARG A 320 18.44 -6.50 -10.72
N ARG A 321 19.11 -7.66 -10.61
CA ARG A 321 18.65 -8.91 -11.24
C ARG A 321 17.28 -9.34 -10.73
N THR A 322 17.06 -9.26 -9.42
CA THR A 322 15.77 -9.61 -8.81
C THR A 322 14.67 -8.61 -9.22
N ILE A 323 14.95 -7.30 -9.24
CA ILE A 323 14.03 -6.27 -9.78
C ILE A 323 13.66 -6.59 -11.22
N HIS A 324 14.65 -6.85 -12.08
CA HIS A 324 14.44 -7.12 -13.49
C HIS A 324 13.54 -8.35 -13.70
N THR A 325 13.81 -9.43 -12.97
CA THR A 325 13.01 -10.67 -13.01
C THR A 325 11.56 -10.43 -12.60
N VAL A 326 11.35 -9.67 -11.51
CA VAL A 326 10.00 -9.35 -11.01
C VAL A 326 9.23 -8.48 -12.01
N LEU A 327 9.87 -7.43 -12.55
CA LEU A 327 9.23 -6.53 -13.52
C LEU A 327 8.91 -7.25 -14.83
N ILE A 328 9.76 -8.16 -15.32
CA ILE A 328 9.44 -8.99 -16.49
C ILE A 328 8.25 -9.91 -16.20
N ASN A 329 8.23 -10.58 -15.05
CA ASN A 329 7.12 -11.46 -14.69
C ASN A 329 5.80 -10.69 -14.56
N ILE A 330 5.82 -9.50 -13.96
CA ILE A 330 4.66 -8.60 -13.92
C ILE A 330 4.29 -8.15 -15.35
N GLY A 331 5.26 -7.82 -16.20
CA GLY A 331 5.04 -7.40 -17.58
C GLY A 331 4.34 -8.45 -18.45
N LYS A 332 4.69 -9.73 -18.25
CA LYS A 332 4.06 -10.87 -18.96
C LYS A 332 2.56 -11.03 -18.65
N HIS A 333 2.17 -10.82 -17.40
CA HIS A 333 0.77 -11.00 -16.96
C HIS A 333 -0.05 -9.69 -16.95
N HIS A 334 0.57 -8.57 -16.63
CA HIS A 334 -0.07 -7.26 -16.45
C HIS A 334 0.68 -6.14 -17.21
N PRO A 335 0.84 -6.23 -18.54
CA PRO A 335 1.61 -5.24 -19.32
C PRO A 335 1.07 -3.81 -19.20
N GLN A 336 -0.25 -3.66 -19.07
CA GLN A 336 -0.94 -2.37 -18.94
C GLN A 336 -0.60 -1.63 -17.63
N ALA A 337 -0.30 -2.35 -16.55
CA ALA A 337 0.11 -1.73 -15.29
C ALA A 337 1.53 -1.16 -15.35
N LEU A 338 2.38 -1.77 -16.18
CA LEU A 338 3.81 -1.51 -16.21
C LEU A 338 4.21 -0.50 -17.28
N ILE A 339 3.44 -0.42 -18.37
CA ILE A 339 3.81 0.36 -19.55
C ILE A 339 3.97 1.86 -19.28
N TYR A 340 3.05 2.50 -18.55
CA TYR A 340 3.15 3.94 -18.26
C TYR A 340 4.35 4.27 -17.35
N PRO A 341 4.54 3.60 -16.21
CA PRO A 341 5.73 3.81 -15.38
C PRO A 341 7.05 3.55 -16.11
N LEU A 342 7.14 2.52 -16.95
CA LEU A 342 8.35 2.22 -17.73
C LEU A 342 8.62 3.27 -18.80
N THR A 343 7.58 3.73 -19.51
CA THR A 343 7.73 4.76 -20.55
C THR A 343 8.21 6.09 -19.96
N VAL A 344 7.78 6.43 -18.74
CA VAL A 344 8.32 7.59 -18.01
C VAL A 344 9.76 7.34 -17.58
N ALA A 345 10.10 6.14 -17.13
CA ALA A 345 11.46 5.81 -16.70
C ALA A 345 12.47 5.79 -17.85
N SER A 346 12.06 5.38 -19.06
CA SER A 346 12.92 5.32 -20.25
C SER A 346 13.29 6.71 -20.80
N LYS A 347 12.53 7.75 -20.43
CA LYS A 347 12.78 9.15 -20.81
C LYS A 347 13.45 9.95 -19.69
N SER A 348 13.99 9.28 -18.68
CA SER A 348 14.65 9.95 -17.57
C SER A 348 15.96 10.61 -18.00
N SER A 349 16.34 11.71 -17.34
CA SER A 349 17.66 12.35 -17.50
C SER A 349 18.85 11.50 -17.05
N SER A 350 18.59 10.42 -16.30
CA SER A 350 19.63 9.48 -15.85
C SER A 350 19.72 8.35 -16.86
N GLU A 351 20.85 8.26 -17.56
CA GLU A 351 21.12 7.24 -18.59
C GLU A 351 20.96 5.82 -18.03
N THR A 352 21.58 5.52 -16.88
CA THR A 352 21.48 4.19 -16.26
C THR A 352 20.04 3.77 -15.94
N ARG A 353 19.17 4.73 -15.60
CA ARG A 353 17.75 4.50 -15.38
C ARG A 353 17.01 4.28 -16.70
N ALA A 354 17.31 5.10 -17.69
CA ALA A 354 16.71 5.04 -19.02
C ALA A 354 17.05 3.71 -19.71
N ASP A 355 18.31 3.29 -19.65
CA ASP A 355 18.81 2.03 -20.21
C ASP A 355 18.14 0.82 -19.56
N ALA A 356 18.08 0.79 -18.22
CA ALA A 356 17.46 -0.32 -17.50
C ALA A 356 15.95 -0.41 -17.79
N ALA A 357 15.25 0.72 -17.90
CA ALA A 357 13.84 0.74 -18.29
C ALA A 357 13.64 0.30 -19.74
N THR A 358 14.53 0.72 -20.65
CA THR A 358 14.50 0.35 -22.07
C THR A 358 14.77 -1.14 -22.25
N GLN A 359 15.69 -1.73 -21.47
CA GLN A 359 15.94 -3.16 -21.46
C GLN A 359 14.68 -3.95 -21.09
N ILE A 360 13.99 -3.56 -20.01
CA ILE A 360 12.74 -4.22 -19.58
C ILE A 360 11.64 -4.04 -20.64
N MET A 361 11.54 -2.86 -21.26
CA MET A 361 10.57 -2.65 -22.35
C MET A 361 10.89 -3.49 -23.59
N ASN A 362 12.17 -3.70 -23.91
CA ASN A 362 12.57 -4.55 -25.03
C ASN A 362 12.13 -6.00 -24.80
N GLU A 363 12.36 -6.55 -23.61
CA GLU A 363 11.86 -7.88 -23.22
C GLU A 363 10.32 -7.94 -23.25
N MET A 364 9.66 -6.83 -22.90
CA MET A 364 8.20 -6.74 -22.97
C MET A 364 7.65 -6.75 -24.40
N ARG A 365 8.47 -6.40 -25.41
CA ARG A 365 8.07 -6.45 -26.83
C ARG A 365 7.86 -7.87 -27.32
N ASP A 366 8.53 -8.85 -26.73
CA ASP A 366 8.44 -10.24 -27.16
C ASP A 366 7.03 -10.82 -27.00
N HIS A 367 6.27 -10.32 -26.04
CA HIS A 367 4.90 -10.77 -25.77
C HIS A 367 3.83 -9.68 -25.94
N SER A 368 4.18 -8.39 -25.82
CA SER A 368 3.24 -7.26 -25.85
C SER A 368 3.71 -6.12 -26.76
N LEU A 369 4.16 -6.46 -27.98
CA LEU A 369 4.70 -5.51 -28.96
C LEU A 369 3.78 -4.29 -29.20
N ASP A 370 2.50 -4.54 -29.48
CA ASP A 370 1.54 -3.50 -29.85
C ASP A 370 1.33 -2.49 -28.72
N ILE A 371 1.22 -2.97 -27.47
CA ILE A 371 1.06 -2.11 -26.28
C ILE A 371 2.30 -1.22 -26.11
N VAL A 372 3.49 -1.79 -26.28
CA VAL A 372 4.76 -1.03 -26.15
C VAL A 372 4.87 0.04 -27.23
N GLN A 373 4.64 -0.32 -28.49
CA GLN A 373 4.75 0.62 -29.61
C GLN A 373 3.71 1.75 -29.49
N GLN A 374 2.45 1.40 -29.22
CA GLN A 374 1.38 2.37 -29.02
C GLN A 374 1.68 3.33 -27.87
N ALA A 375 2.16 2.82 -26.73
CA ALA A 375 2.47 3.66 -25.58
C ALA A 375 3.64 4.61 -25.82
N LEU A 376 4.69 4.16 -26.54
CA LEU A 376 5.81 5.03 -26.90
C LEU A 376 5.36 6.20 -27.79
N VAL A 377 4.55 5.90 -28.82
CA VAL A 377 3.99 6.92 -29.72
C VAL A 377 3.08 7.88 -28.94
N VAL A 378 2.13 7.35 -28.17
CA VAL A 378 1.20 8.16 -27.36
C VAL A 378 1.96 9.03 -26.37
N SER A 379 2.97 8.49 -25.68
CA SER A 379 3.76 9.26 -24.72
C SER A 379 4.60 10.35 -25.39
N ASN A 380 5.24 10.07 -26.54
CA ASN A 380 6.00 11.09 -27.27
C ASN A 380 5.11 12.26 -27.68
N GLU A 381 3.93 11.95 -28.23
CA GLU A 381 3.01 12.98 -28.69
C GLU A 381 2.31 13.72 -27.55
N ILE A 382 2.00 13.05 -26.43
CA ILE A 382 1.49 13.71 -25.22
C ILE A 382 2.53 14.70 -24.68
N ILE A 383 3.81 14.34 -24.62
CA ILE A 383 4.88 15.26 -24.20
C ILE A 383 5.00 16.44 -25.17
N ARG A 384 4.89 16.21 -26.48
CA ARG A 384 4.91 17.27 -27.50
C ARG A 384 3.79 18.29 -27.29
N ILE A 385 2.56 17.84 -27.03
CA ILE A 385 1.42 18.75 -26.77
C ILE A 385 1.44 19.36 -25.36
N ALA A 386 2.21 18.79 -24.43
CA ALA A 386 2.33 19.30 -23.06
C ALA A 386 3.08 20.64 -23.01
N ILE A 387 4.14 20.78 -23.83
CA ILE A 387 4.96 21.99 -23.90
C ILE A 387 5.28 22.29 -25.37
N LEU A 388 4.68 23.35 -25.91
CA LEU A 388 4.90 23.77 -27.30
C LEU A 388 6.27 24.45 -27.47
N TRP A 389 6.81 24.48 -28.69
CA TRP A 389 8.08 25.19 -28.97
C TRP A 389 8.08 26.66 -28.51
N HIS A 390 6.94 27.36 -28.67
CA HIS A 390 6.81 28.75 -28.21
C HIS A 390 7.05 28.87 -26.70
N GLU A 391 6.61 27.89 -25.91
CA GLU A 391 6.77 27.87 -24.46
C GLU A 391 8.18 27.46 -24.07
N GLN A 392 8.75 26.44 -24.73
CA GLN A 392 10.14 26.02 -24.53
C GLN A 392 11.12 27.17 -24.79
N TRP A 393 10.91 27.92 -25.87
CA TRP A 393 11.71 29.10 -26.19
C TRP A 393 11.46 30.26 -25.23
N HIS A 394 10.23 30.53 -24.83
CA HIS A 394 9.95 31.59 -23.86
C HIS A 394 10.65 31.33 -22.51
N GLU A 395 10.49 30.13 -21.94
CA GLU A 395 11.13 29.76 -20.68
C GLU A 395 12.65 29.66 -20.79
N GLY A 396 13.15 29.06 -21.89
CA GLY A 396 14.58 28.95 -22.12
C GLY A 396 15.27 30.31 -22.26
N LEU A 397 14.62 31.28 -22.93
CA LEU A 397 15.11 32.65 -23.04
C LEU A 397 15.02 33.42 -21.72
N GLU A 398 13.96 33.21 -20.94
CA GLU A 398 13.82 33.79 -19.60
C GLU A 398 14.96 33.31 -18.69
N GLU A 399 15.24 32.00 -18.66
CA GLU A 399 16.33 31.43 -17.86
C GLU A 399 17.71 31.84 -18.37
N ALA A 400 17.92 31.83 -19.69
CA ALA A 400 19.13 32.34 -20.31
C ALA A 400 19.40 33.81 -19.94
N SER A 401 18.34 34.64 -19.84
CA SER A 401 18.49 36.05 -19.48
C SER A 401 18.92 36.23 -18.02
N ARG A 402 18.41 35.37 -17.12
CA ARG A 402 18.81 35.32 -15.71
C ARG A 402 20.31 35.00 -15.60
N LEU A 403 20.77 33.96 -16.30
CA LEU A 403 22.18 33.55 -16.29
C LEU A 403 23.11 34.62 -16.85
N TYR A 404 22.73 35.28 -17.94
CA TYR A 404 23.58 36.29 -18.57
C TYR A 404 23.61 37.62 -17.80
N PHE A 405 22.45 38.19 -17.47
CA PHE A 405 22.40 39.54 -16.87
C PHE A 405 22.57 39.53 -15.35
N THR A 406 22.08 38.50 -14.66
CA THR A 406 22.14 38.44 -13.18
C THR A 406 23.40 37.74 -12.71
N GLU A 407 23.67 36.54 -13.25
CA GLU A 407 24.82 35.72 -12.83
C GLU A 407 26.10 36.02 -13.61
N LYS A 408 26.03 36.84 -14.68
CA LYS A 408 27.15 37.17 -15.57
C LYS A 408 27.85 35.94 -16.15
N ASN A 409 27.07 34.90 -16.45
CA ASN A 409 27.56 33.62 -16.96
C ASN A 409 27.16 33.40 -18.43
N PRO A 410 27.96 33.85 -19.40
CA PRO A 410 27.65 33.72 -20.83
C PRO A 410 27.70 32.25 -21.31
N GLU A 411 28.60 31.43 -20.77
CA GLU A 411 28.68 30.00 -21.12
C GLU A 411 27.46 29.22 -20.62
N GLY A 412 26.98 29.51 -19.41
CA GLY A 412 25.75 28.93 -18.87
C GLY A 412 24.52 29.27 -19.72
N MET A 413 24.42 30.52 -20.20
CA MET A 413 23.37 30.92 -21.13
C MET A 413 23.43 30.13 -22.44
N ILE A 414 24.60 30.00 -23.08
CA ILE A 414 24.74 29.21 -24.32
C ILE A 414 24.34 27.75 -24.06
N ALA A 415 24.77 27.17 -22.94
CA ALA A 415 24.45 25.81 -22.56
C ALA A 415 22.93 25.56 -22.39
N VAL A 416 22.16 26.55 -21.93
CA VAL A 416 20.69 26.45 -21.82
C VAL A 416 20.01 26.53 -23.19
N LEU A 417 20.50 27.37 -24.10
CA LEU A 417 19.88 27.59 -25.42
C LEU A 417 20.28 26.54 -26.46
N GLU A 418 21.46 25.93 -26.32
CA GLU A 418 21.99 24.97 -27.30
C GLU A 418 21.07 23.76 -27.55
N PRO A 419 20.45 23.12 -26.53
CA PRO A 419 19.48 22.05 -26.76
C PRO A 419 18.23 22.50 -27.53
N LEU A 420 17.78 23.74 -27.33
CA LEU A 420 16.61 24.29 -28.05
C LEU A 420 16.93 24.53 -29.52
N HIS A 421 18.14 25.01 -29.82
CA HIS A 421 18.62 25.15 -31.18
C HIS A 421 18.83 23.80 -31.88
N ALA A 422 19.41 22.82 -31.19
CA ALA A 422 19.57 21.47 -31.72
C ALA A 422 18.20 20.88 -32.12
N LYS A 423 17.19 21.06 -31.28
CA LYS A 423 15.81 20.64 -31.58
C LYS A 423 15.18 21.37 -32.76
N LEU A 424 15.53 22.64 -32.98
CA LEU A 424 15.05 23.39 -34.14
C LEU A 424 15.71 22.89 -35.45
N GLU A 425 16.98 22.47 -35.39
CA GLU A 425 17.73 21.89 -36.52
C GLU A 425 17.26 20.48 -36.92
N GLU A 426 16.75 19.68 -35.97
CA GLU A 426 16.08 18.41 -36.27
C GLU A 426 14.88 18.58 -37.22
N GLY A 427 14.33 19.80 -37.28
CA GLY A 427 13.28 20.20 -38.20
C GLY A 427 11.87 20.07 -37.63
N PRO A 428 10.91 20.85 -38.16
CA PRO A 428 9.53 20.80 -37.71
C PRO A 428 8.84 19.51 -38.17
N GLN A 429 8.10 18.87 -37.27
CA GLN A 429 7.34 17.64 -37.53
C GLN A 429 5.83 17.89 -37.63
N THR A 430 5.34 18.96 -37.01
CA THR A 430 3.92 19.33 -37.02
C THR A 430 3.68 20.67 -37.73
N ALA A 431 2.43 20.94 -38.14
CA ALA A 431 2.07 22.21 -38.76
C ALA A 431 2.35 23.40 -37.83
N ARG A 432 2.16 23.25 -36.51
CA ARG A 432 2.46 24.30 -35.54
C ARG A 432 3.97 24.54 -35.42
N GLU A 433 4.78 23.49 -35.40
CA GLU A 433 6.24 23.60 -35.40
C GLU A 433 6.74 24.24 -36.70
N THR A 434 6.13 23.88 -37.84
CA THR A 434 6.43 24.48 -39.15
C THR A 434 6.16 25.98 -39.13
N SER A 435 5.02 26.39 -38.58
CA SER A 435 4.70 27.83 -38.44
C SER A 435 5.69 28.57 -37.54
N PHE A 436 6.19 27.92 -36.48
CA PHE A 436 7.20 28.52 -35.60
C PHE A 436 8.54 28.67 -36.34
N ALA A 437 9.01 27.62 -37.01
CA ALA A 437 10.26 27.63 -37.75
C ALA A 437 10.24 28.67 -38.88
N GLN A 438 9.11 28.84 -39.57
CA GLN A 438 8.95 29.86 -40.61
C GLN A 438 9.02 31.28 -40.06
N VAL A 439 8.45 31.54 -38.87
CA VAL A 439 8.40 32.91 -38.30
C VAL A 439 9.69 33.28 -37.57
N PHE A 440 10.25 32.36 -36.77
CA PHE A 440 11.37 32.65 -35.87
C PHE A 440 12.67 31.94 -36.24
N GLY A 441 12.63 30.91 -37.09
CA GLY A 441 13.77 30.02 -37.30
C GLY A 441 15.01 30.72 -37.88
N ARG A 442 14.82 31.66 -38.80
CA ARG A 442 15.93 32.46 -39.36
C ARG A 442 16.59 33.35 -38.31
N GLU A 443 15.79 34.08 -37.54
CA GLU A 443 16.27 34.96 -36.47
C GLU A 443 17.06 34.14 -35.43
N LEU A 444 16.51 33.00 -35.00
CA LEU A 444 17.16 32.12 -34.03
C LEU A 444 18.47 31.52 -34.56
N ALA A 445 18.52 31.10 -35.83
CA ALA A 445 19.76 30.57 -36.43
C ALA A 445 20.87 31.64 -36.49
N GLU A 446 20.52 32.89 -36.81
CA GLU A 446 21.45 34.02 -36.79
C GLU A 446 21.99 34.29 -35.38
N ALA A 447 21.11 34.27 -34.37
CA ALA A 447 21.50 34.43 -32.97
C ALA A 447 22.44 33.29 -32.50
N ARG A 448 22.20 32.05 -32.93
CA ARG A 448 23.08 30.91 -32.62
C ARG A 448 24.47 31.07 -33.23
N GLU A 449 24.53 31.53 -34.47
CA GLU A 449 25.81 31.73 -35.15
C GLU A 449 26.63 32.83 -34.48
N ALA A 450 25.97 33.90 -34.02
CA ALA A 450 26.61 34.92 -33.18
C ALA A 450 27.15 34.33 -31.86
N CYS A 451 26.40 33.45 -31.18
CA CYS A 451 26.89 32.73 -30.00
C CYS A 451 28.10 31.81 -30.32
N ARG A 452 28.11 31.14 -31.48
CA ARG A 452 29.25 30.31 -31.92
C ARG A 452 30.49 31.16 -32.21
N ARG A 453 30.33 32.32 -32.84
CA ARG A 453 31.42 33.27 -33.07
C ARG A 453 32.01 33.81 -31.78
N TYR A 454 31.17 34.11 -30.78
CA TYR A 454 31.63 34.44 -29.43
C TYR A 454 32.49 33.33 -28.84
N ARG A 455 32.05 32.07 -28.90
CA ARG A 455 32.82 30.93 -28.35
C ARG A 455 34.18 30.73 -29.02
N ASN A 456 34.31 31.13 -30.29
CA ASN A 456 35.56 31.01 -31.05
C ASN A 456 36.49 32.22 -30.89
N ARG A 457 35.96 33.45 -30.78
CA ARG A 457 36.74 34.70 -30.78
C ARG A 457 36.85 35.39 -29.42
N GLY A 458 35.92 35.11 -28.49
CA GLY A 458 35.85 35.72 -27.16
C GLY A 458 35.30 37.15 -27.11
N GLU A 459 34.80 37.70 -28.23
CA GLU A 459 34.33 39.10 -28.33
C GLU A 459 32.90 39.27 -27.80
N THR A 460 32.71 40.03 -26.72
CA THR A 460 31.39 40.25 -26.08
C THR A 460 30.37 40.94 -26.99
N SER A 461 30.81 41.74 -27.97
CA SER A 461 29.93 42.43 -28.91
C SER A 461 29.09 41.48 -29.75
N GLU A 462 29.60 40.28 -30.07
CA GLU A 462 28.83 39.26 -30.80
C GLU A 462 27.68 38.70 -29.95
N LEU A 463 27.87 38.66 -28.63
CA LEU A 463 26.85 38.18 -27.70
C LEU A 463 25.74 39.19 -27.49
N ASP A 464 26.07 40.49 -27.47
CA ASP A 464 25.07 41.56 -27.41
C ASP A 464 24.17 41.55 -28.66
N LYS A 465 24.75 41.34 -29.85
CA LYS A 465 23.99 41.15 -31.10
C LYS A 465 23.05 39.94 -31.02
N ALA A 466 23.51 38.82 -30.46
CA ALA A 466 22.68 37.63 -30.26
C ALA A 466 21.49 37.94 -29.33
N TRP A 467 21.74 38.71 -28.27
CA TRP A 467 20.72 39.11 -27.30
C TRP A 467 19.65 40.03 -27.86
N ASP A 468 20.01 40.97 -28.72
CA ASP A 468 19.03 41.83 -29.39
C ASP A 468 18.02 40.99 -30.19
N ILE A 469 18.52 39.96 -30.89
CA ILE A 469 17.68 39.03 -31.64
C ILE A 469 16.82 38.18 -30.70
N TYR A 470 17.42 37.58 -29.67
CA TYR A 470 16.70 36.76 -28.70
C TYR A 470 15.61 37.55 -27.97
N TYR A 471 15.88 38.79 -27.58
CA TYR A 471 14.91 39.65 -26.91
C TYR A 471 13.75 40.03 -27.84
N ALA A 472 14.02 40.32 -29.11
CA ALA A 472 12.99 40.57 -30.10
C ALA A 472 12.07 39.35 -30.30
N VAL A 473 12.65 38.15 -30.41
CA VAL A 473 11.90 36.88 -30.49
C VAL A 473 11.09 36.65 -29.21
N PHE A 474 11.70 36.82 -28.03
CA PHE A 474 11.04 36.69 -26.73
C PHE A 474 9.80 37.59 -26.63
N LYS A 475 9.92 38.87 -26.98
CA LYS A 475 8.79 39.82 -26.94
C LYS A 475 7.67 39.47 -27.92
N LYS A 476 7.99 38.93 -29.09
CA LYS A 476 6.99 38.44 -30.05
C LYS A 476 6.25 37.22 -29.49
N ILE A 477 6.98 36.27 -28.90
CA ILE A 477 6.40 35.07 -28.29
C ILE A 477 5.52 35.42 -27.09
N GLU A 478 6.00 36.27 -26.18
CA GLU A 478 5.29 36.74 -24.98
C GLU A 478 3.89 37.30 -25.32
N LYS A 479 3.76 38.04 -26.43
CA LYS A 479 2.47 38.55 -26.93
C LYS A 479 1.55 37.47 -27.49
N GLN A 480 2.10 36.40 -28.06
CA GLN A 480 1.33 35.31 -28.67
C GLN A 480 0.83 34.28 -27.64
N LEU A 481 1.57 34.06 -26.54
CA LEU A 481 1.22 33.01 -25.56
C LEU A 481 -0.20 33.19 -25.00
N PRO A 482 -0.65 34.35 -24.51
CA PRO A 482 -1.99 34.52 -23.93
C PRO A 482 -3.14 34.21 -24.90
N LEU A 483 -2.90 34.35 -26.22
CA LEU A 483 -3.90 34.09 -27.26
C LEU A 483 -4.15 32.59 -27.47
N LEU A 484 -3.23 31.72 -27.03
CA LEU A 484 -3.35 30.26 -27.15
C LEU A 484 -4.24 29.71 -26.04
N THR A 485 -5.56 29.87 -26.19
CA THR A 485 -6.58 29.36 -25.25
C THR A 485 -7.07 27.97 -25.60
N THR A 486 -7.04 27.61 -26.89
CA THR A 486 -7.42 26.28 -27.39
C THR A 486 -6.39 25.79 -28.40
N LEU A 487 -6.09 24.49 -28.36
CA LEU A 487 -5.19 23.84 -29.30
C LEU A 487 -5.97 22.75 -30.04
N ASP A 488 -5.89 22.75 -31.36
CA ASP A 488 -6.47 21.69 -32.19
C ASP A 488 -5.39 20.66 -32.53
N LEU A 489 -5.67 19.39 -32.22
CA LEU A 489 -4.75 18.28 -32.44
C LEU A 489 -4.29 18.20 -33.89
N GLN A 490 -5.10 18.61 -34.87
CA GLN A 490 -4.68 18.57 -36.27
C GLN A 490 -3.38 19.36 -36.54
N TYR A 491 -3.14 20.43 -35.77
CA TYR A 491 -1.95 21.28 -35.94
C TYR A 491 -0.82 20.93 -34.97
N VAL A 492 -1.12 20.38 -33.79
CA VAL A 492 -0.13 20.11 -32.74
C VAL A 492 0.28 18.64 -32.62
N SER A 493 -0.57 17.70 -33.02
CA SER A 493 -0.27 16.27 -33.07
C SER A 493 -1.30 15.54 -33.98
N PRO A 494 -1.05 15.47 -35.31
CA PRO A 494 -1.93 14.77 -36.23
C PRO A 494 -1.95 13.26 -35.96
N ILE A 495 -0.88 12.72 -35.36
CA ILE A 495 -0.75 11.31 -34.97
C ILE A 495 -1.80 10.95 -33.92
N LEU A 496 -1.92 11.72 -32.83
CA LEU A 496 -2.93 11.42 -31.80
C LEU A 496 -4.36 11.55 -32.33
N LEU A 497 -4.60 12.40 -33.33
CA LEU A 497 -5.91 12.57 -33.95
C LEU A 497 -6.32 11.38 -34.83
N SER A 498 -5.34 10.79 -35.54
CA SER A 498 -5.56 9.69 -36.48
C SER A 498 -5.67 8.34 -35.79
N ILE A 499 -5.00 8.15 -34.65
CA ILE A 499 -5.04 6.90 -33.90
C ILE A 499 -6.46 6.63 -33.37
N ARG A 500 -6.94 5.40 -33.61
CA ARG A 500 -8.23 4.90 -33.14
C ARG A 500 -8.09 3.49 -32.56
N ASN A 501 -8.93 3.17 -31.57
CA ASN A 501 -9.10 1.84 -30.99
C ASN A 501 -7.77 1.16 -30.61
N LEU A 502 -7.02 1.82 -29.72
CA LEU A 502 -5.77 1.27 -29.22
C LEU A 502 -6.04 0.04 -28.35
N THR A 503 -5.04 -0.84 -28.24
CA THR A 503 -4.99 -1.88 -27.22
C THR A 503 -4.53 -1.33 -25.87
N LEU A 504 -3.93 -0.14 -25.86
CA LEU A 504 -3.47 0.55 -24.66
C LEU A 504 -4.64 0.96 -23.75
N ALA A 505 -4.54 0.63 -22.46
CA ALA A 505 -5.54 0.97 -21.46
C ALA A 505 -5.64 2.49 -21.27
N VAL A 506 -6.83 2.98 -20.93
CA VAL A 506 -7.02 4.37 -20.50
C VAL A 506 -6.18 4.62 -19.22
N PRO A 507 -5.32 5.65 -19.18
CA PRO A 507 -4.44 5.89 -18.05
C PRO A 507 -5.15 5.93 -16.70
N GLY A 508 -4.68 5.12 -15.74
CA GLY A 508 -5.24 5.04 -14.39
C GLY A 508 -6.59 4.31 -14.27
N THR A 509 -7.05 3.59 -15.30
CA THR A 509 -8.24 2.70 -15.20
C THR A 509 -7.90 1.25 -14.92
N TYR A 510 -6.68 0.82 -15.24
CA TYR A 510 -6.30 -0.59 -15.15
C TYR A 510 -6.42 -1.11 -13.72
N GLN A 511 -7.17 -2.21 -13.56
CA GLN A 511 -7.35 -2.93 -12.31
C GLN A 511 -7.34 -4.42 -12.62
N SER A 512 -6.60 -5.20 -11.83
CA SER A 512 -6.56 -6.65 -12.04
C SER A 512 -7.94 -7.29 -11.82
N GLY A 513 -8.24 -8.32 -12.61
CA GLY A 513 -9.52 -9.03 -12.60
C GLY A 513 -10.71 -8.27 -13.19
N ARG A 514 -10.52 -7.04 -13.70
CA ARG A 514 -11.55 -6.27 -14.40
C ARG A 514 -11.22 -6.16 -15.89
N GLU A 515 -12.26 -5.96 -16.69
CA GLU A 515 -12.10 -5.71 -18.12
C GLU A 515 -11.29 -4.43 -18.36
N VAL A 516 -10.35 -4.50 -19.30
CA VAL A 516 -9.47 -3.39 -19.63
C VAL A 516 -10.21 -2.37 -20.50
N ILE A 517 -10.38 -1.16 -19.98
CA ILE A 517 -10.94 -0.05 -20.73
C ILE A 517 -9.82 0.54 -21.58
N THR A 518 -9.86 0.35 -22.90
CA THR A 518 -8.83 0.84 -23.81
C THR A 518 -9.16 2.20 -24.40
N ILE A 519 -8.15 2.88 -24.93
CA ILE A 519 -8.33 4.19 -25.56
C ILE A 519 -8.99 4.01 -26.93
N SER A 520 -10.22 4.48 -27.10
CA SER A 520 -10.91 4.49 -28.40
C SER A 520 -10.46 5.66 -29.27
N SER A 521 -10.37 6.87 -28.71
CA SER A 521 -9.87 8.05 -29.45
C SER A 521 -9.55 9.25 -28.57
N PHE A 522 -8.74 10.17 -29.09
CA PHE A 522 -8.47 11.48 -28.48
C PHE A 522 -9.45 12.54 -28.98
N ALA A 523 -9.86 13.46 -28.11
CA ALA A 523 -10.66 14.61 -28.50
C ALA A 523 -9.84 15.57 -29.38
N GLN A 524 -10.46 16.13 -30.42
CA GLN A 524 -9.78 17.02 -31.38
C GLN A 524 -9.27 18.33 -30.76
N LYS A 525 -9.94 18.85 -29.72
CA LYS A 525 -9.61 20.14 -29.12
C LYS A 525 -9.15 19.99 -27.68
N LEU A 526 -8.07 20.69 -27.36
CA LEU A 526 -7.47 20.83 -26.03
C LEU A 526 -7.81 22.23 -25.50
N THR A 527 -8.21 22.34 -24.23
CA THR A 527 -8.34 23.65 -23.57
C THR A 527 -7.07 23.96 -22.81
N VAL A 528 -6.46 25.12 -23.04
CA VAL A 528 -5.34 25.61 -22.23
C VAL A 528 -5.93 26.34 -21.02
N ILE A 529 -5.56 25.91 -19.82
CA ILE A 529 -6.01 26.57 -18.58
C ILE A 529 -5.17 27.82 -18.37
N ALA A 530 -5.82 28.98 -18.20
CA ALA A 530 -5.15 30.24 -17.92
C ALA A 530 -4.52 30.23 -16.51
N SER A 531 -3.25 29.86 -16.41
CA SER A 531 -2.43 29.91 -15.20
C SER A 531 -0.96 30.07 -15.60
N LYS A 532 -0.05 30.29 -14.63
CA LYS A 532 1.40 30.41 -14.92
C LYS A 532 1.95 29.19 -15.67
N GLN A 533 1.52 27.99 -15.28
CA GLN A 533 1.99 26.71 -15.84
C GLN A 533 1.20 26.26 -17.08
N ARG A 534 0.14 26.99 -17.45
CA ARG A 534 -0.68 26.78 -18.65
C ARG A 534 -1.03 25.31 -18.96
N PRO A 535 -1.50 24.51 -17.99
CA PRO A 535 -1.73 23.09 -18.21
C PRO A 535 -2.87 22.85 -19.21
N ARG A 536 -2.81 21.74 -19.94
CA ARG A 536 -3.79 21.39 -20.97
C ARG A 536 -4.84 20.47 -20.39
N ARG A 537 -6.11 20.83 -20.52
CA ARG A 537 -7.23 19.93 -20.29
C ARG A 537 -7.54 19.21 -21.59
N PHE A 538 -7.48 17.89 -21.56
CA PHE A 538 -7.84 17.05 -22.69
C PHE A 538 -8.79 15.94 -22.28
N SER A 539 -9.51 15.41 -23.26
CA SER A 539 -10.45 14.31 -23.08
C SER A 539 -10.09 13.17 -24.02
N LEU A 540 -10.27 11.96 -23.55
CA LEU A 540 -10.13 10.75 -24.33
C LEU A 540 -11.38 9.89 -24.13
N ARG A 541 -11.80 9.19 -25.18
CA ARG A 541 -12.95 8.30 -25.14
C ARG A 541 -12.48 6.87 -24.89
N GLY A 542 -13.03 6.21 -23.88
CA GLY A 542 -12.76 4.82 -23.58
C GLY A 542 -13.55 3.86 -24.48
N SER A 543 -13.13 2.59 -24.54
CA SER A 543 -13.88 1.50 -25.17
C SER A 543 -15.25 1.25 -24.51
N ASP A 544 -15.41 1.67 -23.26
CA ASP A 544 -16.67 1.68 -22.51
C ASP A 544 -17.64 2.81 -22.93
N GLY A 545 -17.25 3.60 -23.93
CA GLY A 545 -18.03 4.71 -24.47
C GLY A 545 -18.00 5.98 -23.62
N ARG A 546 -17.29 5.99 -22.48
CA ARG A 546 -17.22 7.15 -21.57
C ARG A 546 -16.08 8.08 -21.94
N ASP A 547 -16.27 9.36 -21.65
CA ASP A 547 -15.22 10.37 -21.78
C ASP A 547 -14.44 10.52 -20.47
N TYR A 548 -13.12 10.42 -20.58
CA TYR A 548 -12.19 10.57 -19.48
C TYR A 548 -11.40 11.86 -19.64
N GLN A 549 -11.52 12.74 -18.65
CA GLN A 549 -10.85 14.04 -18.65
C GLN A 549 -9.55 14.00 -17.86
N TYR A 550 -8.52 14.60 -18.45
CA TYR A 550 -7.19 14.68 -17.87
C TYR A 550 -6.65 16.10 -17.91
N ILE A 551 -5.77 16.39 -16.96
CA ILE A 551 -4.95 17.61 -16.93
C ILE A 551 -3.52 17.20 -17.20
N LEU A 552 -2.97 17.71 -18.29
CA LEU A 552 -1.59 17.52 -18.73
C LEU A 552 -0.75 18.70 -18.24
N LYS A 553 0.32 18.39 -17.51
CA LYS A 553 1.23 19.35 -16.89
C LYS A 553 2.65 19.09 -17.40
N GLY A 554 3.22 20.03 -18.16
CA GLY A 554 4.52 19.84 -18.79
C GLY A 554 5.72 20.07 -17.86
N HIS A 555 5.66 21.08 -17.00
CA HIS A 555 6.80 21.57 -16.22
C HIS A 555 6.83 21.08 -14.76
N GLU A 556 6.06 20.03 -14.43
CA GLU A 556 5.94 19.52 -13.07
C GLU A 556 6.31 18.03 -12.98
N ASP A 557 7.08 17.67 -11.96
CA ASP A 557 7.32 16.26 -11.63
C ASP A 557 6.16 15.67 -10.81
N LEU A 558 5.19 15.07 -11.50
CA LEU A 558 4.00 14.48 -10.89
C LEU A 558 4.25 13.20 -10.07
N ARG A 559 5.51 12.76 -9.92
CA ARG A 559 5.86 11.63 -9.04
C ARG A 559 5.51 11.93 -7.58
N GLN A 560 5.64 13.19 -7.14
CA GLN A 560 5.25 13.56 -5.78
C GLN A 560 3.74 13.39 -5.56
N ASP A 561 2.92 13.91 -6.48
CA ASP A 561 1.47 13.74 -6.46
C ASP A 561 1.07 12.26 -6.44
N GLU A 562 1.71 11.42 -7.26
CA GLU A 562 1.48 9.98 -7.28
C GLU A 562 1.72 9.35 -5.90
N ARG A 563 2.81 9.70 -5.21
CA ARG A 563 3.08 9.21 -3.84
C ARG A 563 2.07 9.70 -2.82
N VAL A 564 1.64 10.95 -2.93
CA VAL A 564 0.61 11.51 -2.04
C VAL A 564 -0.71 10.79 -2.25
N MET A 565 -1.09 10.45 -3.48
CA MET A 565 -2.30 9.64 -3.75
C MET A 565 -2.19 8.22 -3.18
N GLN A 566 -1.00 7.59 -3.24
CA GLN A 566 -0.75 6.30 -2.58
C GLN A 566 -0.89 6.42 -1.05
N LEU A 567 -0.37 7.49 -0.46
CA LEU A 567 -0.52 7.76 0.97
C LEU A 567 -1.99 7.95 1.35
N PHE A 568 -2.76 8.73 0.59
CA PHE A 568 -4.19 8.91 0.85
C PHE A 568 -4.98 7.61 0.72
N SER A 569 -4.62 6.76 -0.24
CA SER A 569 -5.20 5.41 -0.35
C SER A 569 -4.91 4.58 0.90
N LEU A 570 -3.67 4.64 1.41
CA LEU A 570 -3.30 3.98 2.67
C LEU A 570 -4.07 4.53 3.87
N VAL A 571 -4.20 5.85 3.99
CA VAL A 571 -4.96 6.51 5.06
C VAL A 571 -6.42 6.11 4.99
N ASN A 572 -7.03 6.09 3.81
CA ASN A 572 -8.41 5.65 3.61
C ASN A 572 -8.61 4.18 4.04
N ASN A 573 -7.65 3.30 3.73
CA ASN A 573 -7.70 1.91 4.19
C ASN A 573 -7.60 1.84 5.72
N LEU A 574 -6.72 2.62 6.35
CA LEU A 574 -6.59 2.66 7.81
C LEU A 574 -7.85 3.19 8.51
N LEU A 575 -8.44 4.25 7.97
CA LEU A 575 -9.69 4.82 8.48
C LEU A 575 -10.86 3.84 8.34
N SER A 576 -10.90 3.03 7.27
CA SER A 576 -11.95 2.02 7.08
C SER A 576 -11.89 0.87 8.09
N VAL A 577 -10.71 0.57 8.63
CA VAL A 577 -10.48 -0.50 9.62
C VAL A 577 -10.77 -0.01 11.03
N ASP A 578 -10.63 1.30 11.30
CA ASP A 578 -10.83 1.86 12.62
C ASP A 578 -12.31 1.91 13.01
N THR A 579 -12.72 0.93 13.82
CA THR A 579 -14.09 0.78 14.30
C THR A 579 -14.55 1.88 15.25
N HIS A 580 -13.65 2.74 15.76
CA HIS A 580 -14.02 3.84 16.66
C HIS A 580 -14.59 5.05 15.91
N HIS A 581 -14.35 5.16 14.60
CA HIS A 581 -14.77 6.29 13.78
C HIS A 581 -15.91 5.91 12.85
N GLU A 582 -17.13 5.70 13.39
CA GLU A 582 -18.37 5.47 12.61
C GLU A 582 -18.76 6.65 11.68
N LYS A 583 -17.95 7.70 11.59
CA LYS A 583 -18.23 8.93 10.82
C LYS A 583 -17.98 8.84 9.32
N GLY A 584 -17.58 7.68 8.78
CA GLY A 584 -17.39 7.48 7.33
C GLY A 584 -16.38 8.44 6.71
N LEU A 585 -15.31 8.77 7.44
CA LEU A 585 -14.27 9.70 6.99
C LEU A 585 -13.48 9.08 5.83
N HIS A 586 -13.51 9.74 4.68
CA HIS A 586 -12.79 9.34 3.48
C HIS A 586 -12.17 10.56 2.81
N ILE A 587 -10.87 10.49 2.51
CA ILE A 587 -10.19 11.50 1.70
C ILE A 587 -10.62 11.28 0.25
N GLY A 588 -11.36 12.24 -0.31
CA GLY A 588 -11.76 12.22 -1.71
C GLY A 588 -10.55 12.19 -2.63
N LEU A 589 -10.27 11.02 -3.21
CA LEU A 589 -9.29 10.86 -4.28
C LEU A 589 -9.87 11.51 -5.54
N SER A 590 -9.61 12.81 -5.72
CA SER A 590 -10.20 13.55 -6.83
C SER A 590 -9.91 12.84 -8.15
N HIS A 591 -10.97 12.41 -8.85
CA HIS A 591 -10.91 11.75 -10.15
C HIS A 591 -10.37 12.63 -11.29
N ARG A 592 -9.85 13.83 -11.00
CA ARG A 592 -9.05 14.60 -11.95
C ARG A 592 -7.70 13.91 -12.09
N ARG A 593 -7.69 12.85 -12.89
CA ARG A 593 -6.51 12.08 -13.22
C ARG A 593 -5.52 13.02 -13.89
N ARG A 594 -4.38 13.23 -13.24
CA ARG A 594 -3.26 13.97 -13.81
C ARG A 594 -2.46 12.98 -14.64
N LEU A 595 -2.23 13.32 -15.90
CA LEU A 595 -1.43 12.51 -16.81
C LEU A 595 -0.07 13.18 -16.95
N LYS A 596 0.98 12.40 -16.73
CA LYS A 596 2.36 12.82 -16.95
C LYS A 596 2.75 12.58 -18.40
#